data_AF-A0A6B2UYM8-F1
#
_entry.id   AF-A0A6B2UYM8-F1
#
_cell.length_a   1.000
_cell.length_b   1.000
_cell.length_c   1.000
_cell.angle_alpha   90.00
_cell.angle_beta   90.00
_cell.angle_gamma   90.00
#
_symmetry.space_group_name_H-M   'P 1'
#
loop_
_entity.id
_entity.type
_entity.pdbx_description
1 polymer ?
#
loop_
_entity_poly.entity_id
_entity_poly.type
_entity_poly.pdbx_seq_one_letter_code
_entity_poly.pdbx_strand_id
1 'polypeptide(L)' 'SEAPALHARVVLLRDRPLGGLTAAPAARDLALGHDTPISELEPDPGGEIETLAELIAVTDFTAVYLALASRA' A
#
# COMPACT_ATOMS: atom_id res chain seq x y z
N SER A 1 -9.90 -27.72 -2.74
CA SER A 1 -8.91 -26.97 -1.95
C SER A 1 -9.66 -25.97 -1.11
N GLU A 2 -9.31 -25.83 0.16
CA GLU A 2 -9.79 -24.72 1.00
C GLU A 2 -9.32 -23.40 0.35
N ALA A 3 -10.18 -22.39 0.31
CA ALA A 3 -9.76 -21.05 -0.11
C ALA A 3 -8.78 -20.49 0.94
N PRO A 4 -7.63 -19.93 0.55
CA PRO A 4 -6.71 -19.33 1.51
C PRO A 4 -7.40 -18.20 2.27
N ALA A 5 -7.25 -18.17 3.59
CA ALA A 5 -7.84 -17.13 4.43
C ALA A 5 -7.30 -15.74 4.04
N LEU A 6 -8.19 -14.76 3.90
CA LEU A 6 -7.84 -13.37 3.65
C LEU A 6 -7.33 -12.74 4.96
N HIS A 7 -6.03 -12.49 5.04
CA HIS A 7 -5.42 -11.77 6.15
C HIS A 7 -5.29 -10.27 5.80
N ALA A 8 -5.88 -9.41 6.63
CA ALA A 8 -5.73 -7.97 6.51
C ALA A 8 -4.25 -7.57 6.66
N ARG A 9 -3.82 -6.58 5.87
CA ARG A 9 -2.47 -6.04 5.88
C ARG A 9 -2.50 -4.53 5.70
N VAL A 10 -1.55 -3.84 6.34
CA VAL A 10 -1.31 -2.42 6.12
C VAL A 10 -0.46 -2.26 4.87
N VAL A 11 -0.87 -1.38 3.96
CA VAL A 11 -0.09 -1.01 2.78
C VAL A 11 0.31 0.46 2.92
N LEU A 12 1.61 0.72 3.02
CA LEU A 12 2.15 2.08 3.09
C LEU A 12 2.53 2.54 1.68
N LEU A 13 1.89 3.61 1.21
CA LEU A 13 2.22 4.23 -0.06
C LEU A 13 3.33 5.26 0.18
N ARG A 14 4.47 5.07 -0.48
CA ARG A 14 5.65 5.92 -0.36
C ARG A 14 5.57 7.02 -1.41
N ASP A 15 4.84 8.09 -1.09
CA ASP A 15 5.09 9.34 -1.80
C ASP A 15 6.49 9.84 -1.40
N ARG A 16 7.28 10.34 -2.34
CA ARG A 16 8.55 11.02 -2.03
C ARG A 16 8.19 12.49 -1.76
N PRO A 17 7.94 12.89 -0.50
CA PRO A 17 7.32 14.18 -0.24
C PRO A 17 8.35 15.29 -0.42
N LEU A 18 7.95 16.35 -1.11
CA LEU A 18 8.72 17.58 -1.20
C LEU A 18 8.84 18.19 0.21
N GLY A 19 10.05 18.27 0.75
CA GLY A 19 10.31 18.81 2.09
C GLY A 19 10.57 17.77 3.19
N GLY A 20 10.62 16.47 2.85
CA GLY A 20 11.21 15.42 3.71
C GLY A 20 10.40 15.00 4.93
N LEU A 21 9.23 15.59 5.16
CA LEU A 21 8.31 15.14 6.22
C LEU A 21 7.44 13.99 5.68
N THR A 22 7.54 12.83 6.32
CA THR A 22 6.72 11.65 5.99
C THR A 22 6.25 10.96 7.26
N ALA A 23 5.01 10.47 7.25
CA ALA A 23 4.45 9.66 8.34
C ALA A 23 4.87 8.18 8.25
N ALA A 24 5.52 7.76 7.14
CA ALA A 24 5.78 6.35 6.87
C ALA A 24 6.56 5.61 7.98
N PRO A 25 7.60 6.20 8.61
CA PRO A 25 8.28 5.55 9.74
C PRO A 25 7.36 5.31 10.94
N ALA A 26 6.60 6.33 11.35
CA ALA A 26 5.71 6.22 12.51
C ALA A 26 4.54 5.24 12.26
N ALA A 27 3.98 5.25 11.04
CA ALA A 27 2.95 4.30 10.65
C ALA A 27 3.46 2.86 10.62
N ARG A 28 4.70 2.64 10.17
CA ARG A 28 5.34 1.33 10.19
C ARG A 28 5.55 0.84 11.62
N ASP A 29 6.12 1.66 12.47
CA ASP A 29 6.40 1.31 13.87
C ASP A 29 5.10 0.96 14.62
N LEU A 30 4.02 1.70 14.36
CA LEU A 30 2.69 1.40 14.91
C LEU A 30 2.19 0.02 14.46
N ALA A 31 2.22 -0.28 13.16
CA ALA A 31 1.73 -1.55 12.64
C ALA A 31 2.56 -2.75 13.14
N LEU A 32 3.89 -2.61 13.23
CA LEU A 32 4.77 -3.63 13.82
C LEU A 32 4.46 -3.83 15.31
N GLY A 33 4.21 -2.76 16.07
CA GLY A 33 3.82 -2.85 17.48
C GLY A 33 2.47 -3.54 17.72
N HIS A 34 1.66 -3.70 16.68
CA HIS A 34 0.37 -4.40 16.70
C HIS A 34 0.40 -5.75 15.95
N ASP A 35 1.59 -6.30 15.64
CA ASP A 35 1.77 -7.55 14.89
C ASP A 35 1.00 -7.59 13.55
N THR A 36 0.76 -6.43 12.96
CA THR A 36 0.00 -6.32 11.70
C THR A 36 0.97 -6.40 10.52
N PRO A 37 0.77 -7.31 9.55
CA PRO A 37 1.63 -7.39 8.37
C PRO A 37 1.66 -6.08 7.57
N ILE A 38 2.84 -5.69 7.09
CA ILE A 38 3.07 -4.46 6.33
C ILE A 38 3.63 -4.78 4.95
N SER A 39 3.20 -4.02 3.93
CA SER A 39 3.85 -3.93 2.63
C SER A 39 4.06 -2.47 2.27
N GLU A 40 5.22 -2.13 1.71
CA GLU A 40 5.53 -0.77 1.24
C GLU A 40 5.48 -0.74 -0.29
N LEU A 41 4.75 0.22 -0.86
CA LEU A 41 4.70 0.46 -2.30
C LEU A 41 5.43 1.76 -2.59
N GLU A 42 6.51 1.66 -3.35
CA GLU A 42 7.30 2.79 -3.81
C GLU A 42 7.15 2.94 -5.33
N PRO A 43 6.83 4.15 -5.83
CA PRO A 43 6.70 4.39 -7.25
C PRO A 43 8.08 4.49 -7.90
N ASP A 44 8.11 4.20 -9.20
CA ASP A 44 9.30 4.41 -9.99
C ASP A 44 9.73 5.89 -9.98
N PRO A 45 11.03 6.19 -10.17
CA PRO A 45 11.50 7.57 -10.25
C PRO A 45 10.79 8.36 -11.35
N GLY A 46 10.16 9.48 -10.98
CA GLY A 46 9.43 10.35 -11.89
C GLY A 46 9.14 11.71 -11.27
N GLY A 47 8.36 12.53 -11.98
CA GLY A 47 7.82 13.77 -11.42
C GLY A 47 6.72 13.47 -10.40
N GLU A 48 6.34 14.50 -9.64
CA GLU A 48 5.35 14.37 -8.55
C GLU A 48 4.03 13.77 -9.04
N ILE A 49 3.50 14.27 -10.17
CA ILE A 49 2.24 13.81 -10.74
C ILE A 49 2.36 12.37 -11.23
N GLU A 50 3.47 12.03 -11.88
CA GLU A 50 3.72 10.68 -12.39
C GLU A 50 3.79 9.67 -11.25
N THR A 51 4.53 9.98 -10.18
CA THR A 51 4.64 9.10 -9.00
C THR A 51 3.31 8.92 -8.28
N LEU A 52 2.51 9.99 -8.14
CA LEU A 52 1.19 9.91 -7.54
C LEU A 52 0.22 9.10 -8.42
N ALA A 53 0.24 9.32 -9.72
CA ALA A 53 -0.59 8.60 -10.67
C ALA A 53 -0.31 7.09 -10.65
N GLU A 54 0.96 6.69 -10.54
CA GLU A 54 1.35 5.29 -10.41
C GLU A 54 0.79 4.64 -9.13
N LEU A 55 0.95 5.30 -7.98
CA LEU A 55 0.42 4.80 -6.71
C LEU A 55 -1.11 4.67 -6.73
N ILE A 56 -1.82 5.62 -7.33
CA ILE A 56 -3.27 5.54 -7.52
C ILE A 56 -3.63 4.38 -8.45
N ALA A 57 -2.96 4.25 -9.60
CA ALA A 57 -3.25 3.22 -10.57
C ALA A 57 -3.08 1.81 -9.98
N VAL A 58 -1.99 1.56 -9.24
CA VAL A 58 -1.71 0.24 -8.66
C VAL A 58 -2.69 -0.10 -7.54
N THR A 59 -3.08 0.89 -6.73
CA THR A 59 -4.00 0.67 -5.61
C THR A 59 -5.44 0.49 -6.07
N ASP A 60 -5.89 1.25 -7.07
CA ASP A 60 -7.21 1.10 -7.66
C ASP A 60 -7.36 -0.26 -8.37
N PHE A 61 -6.35 -0.64 -9.17
CA PHE A 61 -6.31 -1.96 -9.80
C PHE A 61 -6.34 -3.10 -8.77
N THR A 62 -5.58 -2.96 -7.68
CA THR A 62 -5.57 -3.95 -6.59
C THR A 62 -6.93 -4.03 -5.89
N ALA A 63 -7.57 -2.89 -5.63
CA ALA A 63 -8.90 -2.85 -5.00
C ALA A 63 -9.94 -3.59 -5.86
N VAL A 64 -9.91 -3.41 -7.18
CA VAL A 64 -10.78 -4.15 -8.12
C VAL A 64 -10.52 -5.65 -8.01
N TYR A 65 -9.26 -6.10 -8.05
CA TYR A 65 -8.93 -7.53 -7.97
C TYR A 65 -9.31 -8.16 -6.63
N LEU A 66 -9.09 -7.45 -5.53
CA LEU A 66 -9.51 -7.90 -4.20
C LEU A 66 -11.03 -8.03 -4.12
N ALA A 67 -11.78 -7.07 -4.67
CA ALA A 67 -13.24 -7.11 -4.70
C ALA A 67 -13.79 -8.24 -5.58
N LEU A 68 -13.10 -8.60 -6.67
CA LEU A 68 -13.44 -9.76 -7.50
C LEU A 68 -13.13 -11.06 -6.76
N ALA A 69 -11.95 -11.18 -6.16
CA ALA A 69 -11.51 -12.36 -5.43
C ALA A 69 -12.35 -12.63 -4.17
N SER A 70 -12.83 -11.58 -3.48
CA SER A 70 -13.65 -11.74 -2.27
C SER A 70 -15.10 -12.14 -2.54
N ARG A 71 -15.54 -12.19 -3.81
CA ARG A 71 -16.87 -12.65 -4.23
C ARG A 71 -16.86 -14.09 -4.75
N ALA A 72 -15.68 -14.64 -5.04
CA ALA A 72 -15.49 -16.01 -5.52
C ALA A 72 -15.45 -17.01 -4.36
#